data_AF-A0A970RJ63-F1
#
_entry.id   AF-A0A970RJ63-F1
#
_cell.length_a   1.000
_cell.length_b   1.000
_cell.length_c   1.000
_cell.angle_alpha   90.00
_cell.angle_beta   90.00
_cell.angle_gamma   90.00
#
_symmetry.space_group_name_H-M   'P 1'
#
loop_
_entity.id
_entity.type
_entity.pdbx_description
1 polymer ?
#
loop_
_entity_poly.entity_id
_entity_poly.type
_entity_poly.pdbx_seq_one_letter_code
_entity_poly.pdbx_strand_id
1 'polypeptide(L)'
;MNWTKLWIVLLVLVLIVGSLGATVADQSEVRLGWPITTSLIIGFGSGSAAIGDHNGAVFGAAVDGIGLGSAIIGAFGLGIDWFGVGFGKGITGDTSSYEITTPLGKLSAGMIIGGGAVIAVSRVLQVIRTTIWGVSNNKKIREQAALDVALVPHPASDRIVLKAKISF
;
A
#
# COMPACT_ATOMS: atom_id res chain seq x y z
N MET A 1 -8.41 24.06 5.07
CA MET A 1 -8.88 22.69 4.77
C MET A 1 -8.90 21.91 6.08
N ASN A 2 -10.04 21.34 6.47
CA ASN A 2 -10.19 20.75 7.80
C ASN A 2 -9.54 19.35 7.80
N TRP A 3 -8.48 19.14 8.56
CA TRP A 3 -7.65 17.93 8.52
C TRP A 3 -8.44 16.64 8.78
N THR A 4 -9.48 16.72 9.61
CA THR A 4 -10.44 15.63 9.85
C THR A 4 -11.14 15.17 8.56
N LYS A 5 -11.47 16.11 7.67
CA LYS A 5 -12.09 15.79 6.37
C LYS A 5 -11.11 15.11 5.43
N LEU A 6 -9.83 15.49 5.46
CA LEU A 6 -8.78 14.83 4.67
C LEU A 6 -8.61 13.37 5.09
N TRP A 7 -8.58 13.09 6.40
CA TRP A 7 -8.48 11.74 6.94
C TRP A 7 -9.69 10.88 6.58
N ILE A 8 -10.90 11.42 6.67
CA ILE A 8 -12.12 10.71 6.27
C ILE A 8 -12.08 10.38 4.78
N VAL A 9 -11.68 11.32 3.93
CA VAL A 9 -11.57 11.08 2.48
C VAL A 9 -10.54 10.00 2.18
N LEU A 10 -9.39 10.01 2.85
CA LEU A 10 -8.36 8.97 2.70
C LEU A 10 -8.86 7.59 3.16
N LEU A 11 -9.56 7.53 4.31
CA LEU A 11 -10.16 6.29 4.82
C LEU A 11 -11.20 5.72 3.84
N VAL A 12 -12.06 6.56 3.31
CA VAL A 12 -13.07 6.16 2.32
C VAL A 12 -12.41 5.68 1.03
N LEU A 13 -11.35 6.36 0.56
CA LEU A 13 -10.56 5.92 -0.59
C LEU A 13 -9.92 4.55 -0.37
N VAL A 14 -9.36 4.31 0.82
CA VAL A 14 -8.79 3.01 1.19
C VAL A 14 -9.87 1.92 1.18
N LEU A 15 -11.06 2.19 1.72
CA LEU A 15 -12.17 1.22 1.74
C LEU A 15 -12.69 0.91 0.33
N ILE A 16 -12.86 1.94 -0.51
CA ILE A 16 -13.30 1.78 -1.91
C ILE A 16 -12.28 0.98 -2.72
N VAL A 17 -10.99 1.27 -2.54
CA VAL A 17 -9.94 0.57 -3.28
C VAL A 17 -9.74 -0.85 -2.76
N GLY A 18 -9.93 -1.09 -1.45
CA GLY A 18 -9.99 -2.43 -0.88
C GLY A 18 -11.13 -3.28 -1.45
N SER A 19 -12.32 -2.70 -1.64
CA SER A 19 -13.46 -3.42 -2.25
C SER A 19 -13.26 -3.65 -3.74
N LEU A 20 -12.65 -2.70 -4.46
CA LEU A 20 -12.28 -2.87 -5.87
C LEU A 20 -11.22 -3.96 -6.07
N GLY A 21 -10.25 -4.06 -5.15
CA GLY A 21 -9.25 -5.12 -5.17
C GLY A 21 -9.87 -6.50 -4.94
N ALA A 22 -10.87 -6.59 -4.06
CA ALA A 22 -11.58 -7.85 -3.78
C ALA A 22 -12.36 -8.36 -5.00
N THR A 23 -13.01 -7.48 -5.76
CA THR A 23 -13.76 -7.88 -6.96
C THR A 23 -12.85 -8.31 -8.11
N VAL A 24 -11.69 -7.68 -8.28
CA VAL A 24 -10.72 -8.06 -9.33
C VAL A 24 -9.99 -9.35 -8.97
N ALA A 25 -9.76 -9.63 -7.69
CA ALA A 25 -9.14 -10.89 -7.24
C ALA A 25 -9.96 -12.13 -7.64
N ASP A 26 -11.28 -12.02 -7.65
CA ASP A 26 -12.20 -13.13 -7.98
C ASP A 26 -12.24 -13.46 -9.49
N GLN A 27 -11.78 -12.53 -10.34
CA GLN A 27 -11.80 -12.64 -11.81
C GLN A 27 -10.44 -13.07 -12.40
N SER A 28 -9.43 -13.32 -11.56
CA SER A 28 -8.02 -13.44 -11.97
C SER A 28 -7.47 -14.86 -11.90
N GLU A 29 -6.83 -15.36 -12.97
CA GLU A 29 -6.14 -16.68 -12.98
C GLU A 29 -4.92 -16.68 -12.03
N VAL A 30 -4.12 -15.61 -12.00
CA VAL A 30 -3.15 -15.36 -10.93
C VAL A 30 -3.91 -14.90 -9.68
N ARG A 31 -3.70 -15.56 -8.54
CA ARG A 31 -4.31 -15.22 -7.24
C ARG A 31 -3.87 -13.82 -6.76
N LEU A 32 -4.64 -12.78 -7.11
CA LEU A 32 -4.34 -11.38 -6.74
C LEU A 32 -4.76 -10.98 -5.32
N GLY A 33 -5.61 -11.77 -4.66
CA GLY A 33 -6.11 -11.45 -3.31
C GLY A 33 -4.98 -11.26 -2.30
N TRP A 34 -4.01 -12.17 -2.26
CA TRP A 34 -2.88 -12.08 -1.32
C TRP A 34 -1.97 -10.87 -1.59
N PRO A 35 -1.49 -10.63 -2.83
CA PRO A 35 -0.77 -9.41 -3.18
C PRO A 35 -1.49 -8.12 -2.77
N ILE A 36 -2.79 -8.00 -3.05
CA ILE A 36 -3.58 -6.81 -2.71
C ILE A 36 -3.65 -6.61 -1.20
N THR A 37 -3.91 -7.68 -0.44
CA THR A 37 -3.91 -7.63 1.03
C THR A 37 -2.56 -7.22 1.59
N THR A 38 -1.46 -7.75 1.05
CA THR A 38 -0.10 -7.37 1.50
C THR A 38 0.24 -5.91 1.18
N SER A 39 -0.14 -5.40 0.01
CA SER A 39 -0.01 -3.97 -0.32
C SER A 39 -0.79 -3.06 0.64
N LEU A 40 -1.93 -3.53 1.15
CA LEU A 40 -2.78 -2.75 2.06
C LEU A 40 -2.31 -2.82 3.53
N ILE A 41 -1.89 -4.00 3.99
CA ILE A 41 -1.55 -4.21 5.41
C ILE A 41 -0.08 -3.93 5.68
N ILE A 42 0.80 -4.56 4.89
CA ILE A 42 2.26 -4.46 5.08
C ILE A 42 2.78 -3.21 4.37
N GLY A 43 2.40 -3.05 3.11
CA GLY A 43 2.93 -2.02 2.23
C GLY A 43 4.37 -2.26 1.81
N PHE A 44 5.14 -1.19 1.69
CA PHE A 44 6.52 -1.14 1.21
C PHE A 44 6.72 -1.82 -0.15
N GLY A 45 5.70 -1.77 -0.99
CA GLY A 45 5.70 -2.42 -2.29
C GLY A 45 5.60 -3.95 -2.25
N SER A 46 5.30 -4.54 -1.08
CA SER A 46 5.24 -5.99 -0.87
C SER A 46 4.27 -6.71 -1.82
N GLY A 47 3.09 -6.15 -2.09
CA GLY A 47 2.16 -6.77 -3.04
C GLY A 47 2.63 -6.69 -4.49
N SER A 48 3.29 -5.58 -4.88
CA SER A 48 3.97 -5.49 -6.18
C SER A 48 5.14 -6.48 -6.28
N ALA A 49 5.90 -6.67 -5.21
CA ALA A 49 6.97 -7.67 -5.17
C ALA A 49 6.43 -9.10 -5.30
N ALA A 50 5.29 -9.40 -4.65
CA ALA A 50 4.66 -10.71 -4.69
C ALA A 50 4.18 -11.12 -6.09
N ILE A 51 3.91 -10.16 -6.97
CA ILE A 51 3.56 -10.40 -8.39
C ILE A 51 4.75 -10.24 -9.34
N GLY A 52 5.92 -9.80 -8.87
CA GLY A 52 7.10 -9.58 -9.71
C GLY A 52 7.18 -8.19 -10.37
N ASP A 53 6.37 -7.22 -9.95
CA ASP A 53 6.50 -5.81 -10.36
C ASP A 53 7.61 -5.12 -9.55
N HIS A 54 8.86 -5.24 -10.03
CA HIS A 54 10.04 -4.64 -9.39
C HIS A 54 9.94 -3.12 -9.26
N ASN A 55 9.42 -2.44 -10.30
CA ASN A 55 9.27 -0.98 -10.29
C ASN A 55 8.19 -0.54 -9.29
N GLY A 56 7.14 -1.33 -9.12
CA GLY A 56 6.11 -1.09 -8.09
C GLY A 56 6.60 -1.37 -6.68
N ALA A 57 7.45 -2.38 -6.52
CA ALA A 57 8.09 -2.68 -5.24
C ALA A 57 8.97 -1.52 -4.76
N VAL A 58 9.87 -1.02 -5.63
CA VAL A 58 10.76 0.11 -5.34
C VAL A 58 9.96 1.38 -5.07
N PHE A 59 8.96 1.68 -5.89
CA PHE A 59 8.09 2.83 -5.68
C PHE A 59 7.37 2.78 -4.33
N GLY A 60 6.75 1.63 -4.00
CA GLY A 60 6.05 1.44 -2.74
C GLY A 60 6.97 1.61 -1.54
N ALA A 61 8.17 1.03 -1.58
CA ALA A 61 9.17 1.17 -0.53
C ALA A 61 9.65 2.63 -0.36
N ALA A 62 9.88 3.35 -1.46
CA ALA A 62 10.34 4.74 -1.40
C ALA A 62 9.28 5.68 -0.80
N VAL A 63 8.03 5.59 -1.25
CA VAL A 63 6.95 6.45 -0.75
C VAL A 63 6.63 6.14 0.72
N ASP A 64 6.63 4.87 1.10
CA ASP A 64 6.47 4.47 2.50
C ASP A 64 7.63 4.92 3.39
N GLY A 65 8.87 4.83 2.87
CA GLY A 65 10.04 5.33 3.55
C GLY A 65 9.98 6.83 3.82
N ILE A 66 9.46 7.63 2.87
CA ILE A 66 9.26 9.08 3.05
C ILE A 66 8.20 9.33 4.14
N GLY A 67 7.06 8.64 4.07
CA GLY A 67 5.99 8.82 5.04
C GLY A 67 6.40 8.43 6.46
N LEU A 68 7.04 7.27 6.61
CA LEU A 68 7.53 6.77 7.89
C LEU A 68 8.71 7.61 8.42
N GLY A 69 9.64 8.00 7.55
CA GLY A 69 10.76 8.87 7.89
C GLY A 69 10.30 10.24 8.39
N SER A 70 9.34 10.86 7.70
CA SER A 70 8.72 12.11 8.14
C SER A 70 8.08 11.97 9.52
N ALA A 71 7.37 10.87 9.76
CA ALA A 71 6.73 10.62 11.05
C ALA A 71 7.76 10.40 12.17
N ILE A 72 8.85 9.69 11.92
CA ILE A 72 9.93 9.47 12.90
C ILE A 72 10.62 10.79 13.24
N ILE A 73 10.98 11.61 12.24
CA ILE A 73 11.60 12.92 12.47
C ILE A 73 10.66 13.83 13.26
N GLY A 74 9.37 13.82 12.92
CA GLY A 74 8.34 14.54 13.67
C GLY A 74 8.22 14.07 15.12
N ALA A 75 8.19 12.75 15.36
CA ALA A 75 8.14 12.20 16.72
C ALA A 75 9.38 12.59 17.54
N PHE A 76 10.56 12.56 16.93
CA PHE A 76 11.79 12.98 17.59
C PHE A 76 11.76 14.48 17.94
N GLY A 77 11.30 15.32 17.02
CA GLY A 77 11.16 16.75 17.27
C GLY A 77 10.14 17.08 18.36
N LEU A 78 9.03 16.34 18.46
CA LEU A 78 8.11 16.45 19.59
C LEU A 78 8.75 16.03 20.92
N GLY A 79 9.61 15.01 20.91
CA GLY A 79 10.37 14.60 22.09
C GLY A 79 11.31 15.72 22.57
N ILE A 80 12.02 16.37 21.65
CA ILE A 80 12.88 17.53 21.96
C ILE A 80 12.04 18.69 22.49
N ASP A 81 10.92 18.99 21.84
CA ASP A 81 10.04 20.08 22.26
C ASP A 81 9.47 19.85 23.67
N TRP A 82 8.97 18.65 23.93
CA TRP A 82 8.49 18.25 25.25
C TRP A 82 9.58 18.39 26.32
N PHE A 83 10.80 17.94 26.03
CA PHE A 83 11.94 18.08 26.93
C PHE A 83 12.27 19.55 27.20
N GLY A 84 12.35 20.38 26.15
CA GLY A 84 12.68 21.80 26.27
C GLY A 84 11.62 22.58 27.06
N VAL A 85 10.33 22.37 26.76
CA VAL A 85 9.23 22.99 27.50
C VAL A 85 9.20 22.50 28.95
N GLY A 86 9.37 21.20 29.18
CA GLY A 86 9.42 20.62 30.52
C GLY A 86 10.54 21.19 31.38
N PHE A 87 11.73 21.34 30.81
CA PHE A 87 12.87 21.96 31.49
C PHE A 87 12.60 23.44 31.82
N GLY A 88 12.06 24.21 30.87
CA GLY A 88 11.68 25.60 31.09
C GLY A 88 10.65 25.77 32.21
N LYS A 89 9.61 24.94 32.22
CA LYS A 89 8.58 24.93 33.29
C LYS A 89 9.17 24.59 34.66
N GLY A 90 10.12 23.67 34.72
CA GLY A 90 10.85 23.33 35.94
C GLY A 90 11.60 24.52 36.54
N ILE A 91 12.11 25.43 35.70
CA ILE A 91 12.79 26.66 36.14
C ILE A 91 11.78 27.74 36.58
N THR A 92 10.67 27.90 35.84
CA THR A 92 9.70 28.97 36.10
C THR A 92 8.68 28.62 37.19
N GLY A 93 8.60 27.36 37.62
CA GLY A 93 7.59 26.87 38.54
C GLY A 93 6.19 26.75 37.92
N ASP A 94 6.08 26.79 36.59
CA ASP A 94 4.82 26.64 35.88
C ASP A 94 4.35 25.18 35.91
N THR A 95 3.20 24.94 36.56
CA THR A 95 2.60 23.60 36.70
C THR A 95 1.54 23.29 35.64
N SER A 96 1.33 24.17 34.66
CA SER A 96 0.38 23.93 33.59
C SER A 96 0.76 22.69 32.75
N SER A 97 -0.24 22.04 32.14
CA SER A 97 -0.01 20.87 31.29
C SER A 97 0.82 21.23 30.05
N TYR A 98 1.53 20.25 29.48
CA TYR A 98 2.26 20.45 28.23
C TYR A 98 1.28 20.71 27.08
N GLU A 99 1.54 21.76 26.31
CA GLU A 99 0.78 22.10 25.11
C GLU A 99 1.74 22.36 23.95
N ILE A 100 1.40 21.83 22.77
CA ILE A 100 2.15 22.00 21.53
C ILE A 100 1.92 23.42 21.00
N THR A 101 2.63 24.39 21.57
CA THR A 101 2.48 25.81 21.25
C THR A 101 3.65 26.37 20.47
N THR A 102 4.83 25.79 20.67
CA THR A 102 6.08 26.23 20.04
C THR A 102 6.07 25.98 18.53
N PRO A 103 6.87 26.75 17.76
CA PRO A 103 7.05 26.48 16.33
C PRO A 103 7.61 25.07 16.06
N LEU A 104 8.53 24.59 16.89
CA LEU A 104 9.11 23.25 16.77
C LEU A 104 8.05 22.18 16.98
N GLY A 105 7.30 22.25 18.09
CA GLY A 105 6.25 21.29 18.39
C GLY A 105 5.17 21.24 17.31
N LYS A 106 4.75 22.41 16.78
CA LYS A 106 3.78 22.49 15.68
C LYS A 106 4.30 21.89 14.38
N LEU A 107 5.55 22.19 14.01
CA LEU A 107 6.20 21.60 12.84
C LEU A 107 6.29 20.08 12.98
N SER A 108 6.76 19.60 14.14
CA SER A 108 6.92 18.20 14.46
C SER A 108 5.60 17.43 14.43
N ALA A 109 4.52 17.98 15.01
CA ALA A 109 3.18 17.44 14.89
C ALA A 109 2.71 17.38 13.42
N GLY A 110 2.99 18.44 12.65
CA GLY A 110 2.72 18.49 11.21
C GLY A 110 3.45 17.39 10.43
N MET A 111 4.70 17.09 10.76
CA MET A 111 5.48 16.03 10.12
C MET A 111 4.96 14.62 10.43
N ILE A 112 4.45 14.37 11.64
CA ILE A 112 3.79 13.11 12.00
C ILE A 112 2.51 12.94 11.21
N ILE A 113 1.66 13.97 11.19
CA ILE A 113 0.38 13.94 10.48
C ILE A 113 0.62 13.81 8.97
N GLY A 114 1.53 14.60 8.42
CA GLY A 114 1.89 14.57 7.00
C GLY A 114 2.50 13.23 6.60
N GLY A 115 3.41 12.68 7.41
CA GLY A 115 4.00 11.37 7.20
C GLY A 115 2.96 10.26 7.18
N GLY A 116 2.03 10.26 8.14
CA GLY A 116 0.90 9.33 8.16
C GLY A 116 -0.01 9.46 6.94
N ALA A 117 -0.29 10.68 6.47
CA ALA A 117 -1.07 10.91 5.27
C ALA A 117 -0.38 10.36 4.01
N VAL A 118 0.95 10.52 3.89
CA VAL A 118 1.74 9.95 2.80
C VAL A 118 1.65 8.42 2.80
N ILE A 119 1.77 7.77 3.97
CA ILE A 119 1.59 6.31 4.09
C ILE A 119 0.19 5.89 3.63
N ALA A 120 -0.86 6.58 4.09
CA ALA A 120 -2.24 6.26 3.70
C ALA A 120 -2.45 6.36 2.18
N VAL A 121 -1.93 7.43 1.54
CA VAL A 121 -1.98 7.58 0.08
C VAL A 121 -1.17 6.49 -0.61
N SER A 122 0.00 6.13 -0.08
CA SER A 122 0.83 5.08 -0.65
C SER A 122 0.08 3.75 -0.73
N ARG A 123 -0.70 3.39 0.30
CA ARG A 123 -1.49 2.14 0.35
C ARG A 123 -2.48 2.06 -0.79
N VAL A 124 -3.18 3.16 -1.04
CA VAL A 124 -4.13 3.28 -2.15
C VAL A 124 -3.42 3.08 -3.49
N LEU A 125 -2.30 3.77 -3.70
CA LEU A 125 -1.53 3.69 -4.95
C LEU A 125 -0.93 2.29 -5.17
N GLN A 126 -0.44 1.64 -4.12
CA GLN A 126 0.10 0.30 -4.19
C GLN A 126 -0.98 -0.70 -4.58
N VAL A 127 -2.16 -0.67 -3.96
CA VAL A 127 -3.27 -1.56 -4.33
C VAL A 127 -3.71 -1.36 -5.78
N ILE A 128 -3.90 -0.11 -6.22
CA ILE A 128 -4.26 0.20 -7.62
C ILE A 128 -3.22 -0.39 -8.57
N ARG A 129 -1.94 -0.18 -8.30
CA ARG A 129 -0.85 -0.66 -9.15
C ARG A 129 -0.76 -2.17 -9.18
N THR A 130 -0.79 -2.82 -8.02
CA THR A 130 -0.79 -4.29 -7.90
C THR A 130 -1.96 -4.89 -8.70
N THR A 131 -3.13 -4.25 -8.64
CA THR A 131 -4.32 -4.69 -9.38
C THR A 131 -4.14 -4.55 -10.90
N ILE A 132 -3.74 -3.37 -11.39
CA ILE A 132 -3.55 -3.11 -12.83
C ILE A 132 -2.48 -4.04 -13.43
N TRP A 133 -1.34 -4.18 -12.75
CA TRP A 133 -0.25 -5.01 -13.22
C TRP A 133 -0.63 -6.50 -13.19
N GLY A 134 -1.33 -6.93 -12.15
CA GLY A 134 -1.86 -8.29 -12.03
C GLY A 134 -2.80 -8.67 -13.19
N VAL A 135 -3.76 -7.79 -13.51
CA VAL A 135 -4.69 -8.01 -14.63
C VAL A 135 -3.96 -8.05 -15.97
N SER A 136 -3.00 -7.15 -16.18
CA SER A 136 -2.22 -7.09 -17.43
C SER A 136 -1.41 -8.37 -17.66
N ASN A 137 -0.78 -8.93 -16.62
CA ASN A 137 -0.02 -10.17 -16.76
C ASN A 137 -0.89 -11.40 -16.99
N ASN A 138 -2.07 -11.47 -16.37
CA ASN A 138 -3.05 -12.52 -16.70
C ASN A 138 -3.44 -12.48 -18.17
N LYS A 139 -3.65 -11.28 -18.73
CA LYS A 139 -3.96 -11.16 -20.16
C LYS A 139 -2.83 -11.73 -21.03
N LYS A 140 -1.58 -11.40 -20.70
CA LYS A 140 -0.40 -11.90 -21.43
C LYS A 140 -0.25 -13.41 -21.36
N ILE A 141 -0.46 -14.01 -20.18
CA ILE A 141 -0.39 -15.46 -20.00
C ILE A 141 -1.46 -16.16 -20.84
N ARG A 142 -2.69 -15.62 -20.85
CA ARG A 142 -3.79 -16.17 -21.66
C ARG A 142 -3.54 -16.02 -23.16
N GLU A 143 -2.99 -14.89 -23.59
CA GLU A 143 -2.58 -14.66 -24.98
C GLU A 143 -1.44 -15.61 -25.39
N GLN A 144 -0.44 -15.83 -24.54
CA GLN A 144 0.65 -16.77 -24.78
C GLN A 144 0.17 -18.22 -24.81
N ALA A 145 -0.67 -18.64 -23.88
CA ALA A 145 -1.25 -19.98 -23.87
C ALA A 145 -2.08 -20.25 -25.13
N ALA A 146 -2.83 -19.25 -25.62
CA ALA A 146 -3.58 -19.37 -26.86
C ALA A 146 -2.67 -19.49 -28.10
N LEU A 147 -1.56 -18.75 -28.12
CA LEU A 147 -0.54 -18.84 -29.19
C LEU A 147 0.17 -20.19 -29.17
N ASP A 148 0.55 -20.69 -28.00
CA ASP A 148 1.22 -22.00 -27.87
C ASP A 148 0.30 -23.13 -28.35
N VAL A 149 -0.98 -23.12 -28.00
CA VAL A 149 -1.96 -24.10 -28.51
C VAL A 149 -2.14 -23.99 -30.02
N ALA A 150 -2.12 -22.78 -30.59
CA ALA A 150 -2.24 -22.57 -32.03
C ALA A 150 -0.98 -23.01 -32.82
N LEU A 151 0.18 -23.06 -32.17
CA LEU A 151 1.46 -23.44 -32.77
C LEU A 151 1.78 -24.93 -32.63
N VAL A 152 1.03 -25.70 -31.83
CA VAL A 152 1.11 -27.17 -31.83
C VAL A 152 0.59 -27.67 -33.19
N PRO A 153 1.42 -28.30 -34.04
CA PRO A 153 0.93 -28.87 -35.28
C PRO A 153 -0.04 -29.99 -34.92
N HIS A 154 -1.32 -29.85 -35.29
CA HIS A 154 -2.29 -30.93 -35.18
C HIS A 154 -1.75 -32.16 -35.93
N PRO A 155 -1.39 -33.28 -35.26
CA PRO A 155 -1.34 -34.54 -35.97
C PRO A 155 -2.79 -34.86 -36.35
N ALA A 156 -3.04 -34.93 -37.66
CA ALA A 156 -4.27 -35.49 -38.17
C ALA A 156 -4.37 -36.94 -37.69
N SER A 157 -5.07 -37.17 -36.58
CA SER A 157 -5.62 -38.48 -36.25
C SER A 157 -6.65 -38.35 -35.15
N ASP A 158 -7.89 -38.70 -35.51
CA ASP A 158 -8.89 -39.25 -34.62
C ASP A 158 -8.28 -40.02 -33.44
N ARG A 159 -8.67 -39.65 -32.21
CA ARG A 159 -9.32 -40.56 -31.24
C ARG A 159 -9.54 -39.90 -29.88
N ILE A 160 -10.83 -39.89 -29.51
CA ILE A 160 -11.36 -40.26 -28.19
C ILE A 160 -11.25 -39.20 -27.06
N VAL A 161 -12.38 -38.49 -26.97
CA VAL A 161 -13.10 -37.98 -25.80
C VAL A 161 -12.87 -38.75 -24.47
N LEU A 162 -12.83 -37.99 -23.36
CA LEU A 162 -13.01 -38.32 -21.92
C LEU A 162 -11.79 -38.83 -21.11
N LYS A 163 -11.32 -38.03 -20.15
CA LYS A 163 -11.93 -37.88 -18.81
C LYS A 163 -11.23 -36.80 -17.97
N ALA A 164 -12.05 -35.99 -17.34
CA ALA A 164 -11.71 -35.20 -16.16
C ALA A 164 -11.06 -36.08 -15.07
N LYS A 165 -10.10 -35.51 -14.32
CA LYS A 165 -9.79 -35.96 -12.97
C LYS A 165 -9.47 -34.78 -12.06
N ILE A 166 -10.46 -34.48 -11.21
CA ILE A 166 -10.37 -33.73 -9.96
C ILE A 166 -9.82 -34.68 -8.86
N SER A 167 -9.12 -34.12 -7.86
CA SER A 167 -8.69 -34.67 -6.55
C SER A 167 -7.58 -35.74 -6.57
N PHE A 168 -6.57 -35.70 -5.69
CA PHE A 168 -6.52 -35.29 -4.28
C PHE A 168 -5.62 -34.08 -3.97
#